data_AF-A0A521LK44-F1
#
_entry.id   AF-A0A521LK44-F1
#
_cell.length_a   1.000
_cell.length_b   1.000
_cell.length_c   1.000
_cell.angle_alpha   90.00
_cell.angle_beta   90.00
_cell.angle_gamma   90.00
#
_symmetry.space_group_name_H-M   'P 1'
#
loop_
_entity.id
_entity.type
_entity.pdbx_description
1 polymer ?
#
loop_
_entity_poly.entity_id
_entity_poly.type
_entity_poly.pdbx_seq_one_letter_code
_entity_poly.pdbx_strand_id
1 'polypeptide(L)'
;MLIWWYTRSQSKKRQLRLEYLRNKYKDDALVQKIVAGYFWKGQTANQLIDSLGQPADVDQKVLKSMKREIWKYRPQSRTRYGLRITLENDVVVGWDQKD
;
A
#
# COMPACT_ATOMS: atom_id res chain seq x y z
N MET A 1 23.47 -30.57 7.82
CA MET A 1 22.58 -30.38 9.00
C MET A 1 23.32 -29.48 9.98
N LEU A 2 22.63 -28.57 10.69
CA LEU A 2 23.11 -27.35 11.40
C LEU A 2 22.97 -26.09 10.53
N ILE A 3 22.27 -25.00 10.87
CA ILE A 3 21.57 -24.51 12.07
C ILE A 3 20.52 -23.50 11.53
N TRP A 4 19.24 -23.88 11.51
CA TRP A 4 18.11 -23.04 11.08
C TRP A 4 17.63 -22.17 12.26
N TRP A 5 18.50 -21.30 12.76
CA TRP A 5 18.18 -20.40 13.88
C TRP A 5 17.90 -18.98 13.38
N TYR A 6 16.84 -18.78 12.58
CA TYR A 6 16.34 -17.42 12.33
C TYR A 6 14.90 -17.29 11.78
N THR A 7 13.87 -17.87 12.39
CA THR A 7 12.52 -17.82 11.75
C THR A 7 11.30 -17.83 12.69
N ARG A 8 11.46 -17.64 14.00
CA ARG A 8 10.29 -17.59 14.91
C ARG A 8 9.67 -16.19 15.09
N SER A 9 10.44 -15.14 14.83
CA SER A 9 10.03 -13.74 15.06
C SER A 9 9.15 -13.17 13.94
N GLN A 10 9.50 -13.48 12.67
CA GLN A 10 8.77 -12.98 11.51
C GLN A 10 7.36 -13.59 11.37
N SER A 11 7.18 -14.84 11.79
CA SER A 11 5.88 -15.52 11.76
C SER A 11 4.86 -14.87 12.69
N LYS A 12 5.25 -14.53 13.94
CA LYS A 12 4.34 -13.90 14.91
C LYS A 12 3.91 -12.50 14.46
N LYS A 13 4.83 -11.66 13.98
CA LYS A 13 4.49 -10.33 13.45
C LYS A 13 3.54 -10.40 12.26
N ARG A 14 3.77 -11.37 11.35
CA ARG A 14 2.91 -11.61 10.18
C ARG A 14 1.51 -12.09 10.60
N GLN A 15 1.43 -13.00 11.58
CA GLN A 15 0.16 -13.46 12.14
C GLN A 15 -0.62 -12.32 12.78
N LEU A 16 0.01 -11.52 13.65
CA LEU A 16 -0.62 -10.36 14.28
C LEU A 16 -1.11 -9.33 13.26
N ARG A 17 -0.33 -9.06 12.20
CA ARG A 17 -0.76 -8.18 11.10
C ARG A 17 -1.99 -8.76 10.37
N LEU A 18 -2.00 -10.06 10.09
CA LEU A 18 -3.12 -10.72 9.42
C LEU A 18 -4.39 -10.68 10.28
N GLU A 19 -4.28 -10.98 11.58
CA GLU A 19 -5.39 -10.90 12.54
C GLU A 19 -5.94 -9.48 12.64
N TYR A 20 -5.05 -8.49 12.73
CA TYR A 20 -5.43 -7.07 12.70
C TYR A 20 -6.23 -6.71 11.44
N LEU A 21 -5.73 -7.09 10.25
CA LEU A 21 -6.37 -6.78 8.98
C LEU A 21 -7.73 -7.48 8.84
N ARG A 22 -7.84 -8.74 9.27
CA ARG A 22 -9.11 -9.49 9.30
C ARG A 22 -10.13 -8.82 10.21
N ASN A 23 -9.72 -8.42 11.40
CA ASN A 23 -10.61 -7.72 12.34
C ASN A 23 -11.05 -6.35 11.80
N LYS A 24 -10.14 -5.61 11.18
CA LYS A 24 -10.39 -4.27 10.62
C LYS A 24 -11.35 -4.31 9.43
N TYR A 25 -11.14 -5.22 8.48
CA TYR A 25 -11.85 -5.22 7.20
C TYR A 25 -13.00 -6.22 7.10
N LYS A 26 -12.98 -7.29 7.90
CA LYS A 26 -14.03 -8.34 7.94
C LYS A 26 -14.35 -8.97 6.57
N ASP A 27 -13.44 -8.85 5.61
CA ASP A 27 -13.53 -9.40 4.26
C ASP A 27 -12.18 -10.06 3.93
N ASP A 28 -12.19 -11.39 3.86
CA ASP A 28 -10.97 -12.17 3.60
C ASP A 28 -10.41 -11.93 2.19
N ALA A 29 -11.25 -11.67 1.18
CA ALA A 29 -10.78 -11.43 -0.19
C ALA A 29 -10.05 -10.09 -0.29
N LEU A 30 -10.59 -9.06 0.36
CA LEU A 30 -9.93 -7.76 0.49
C LEU A 30 -8.60 -7.87 1.25
N VAL A 31 -8.60 -8.58 2.39
CA VAL A 31 -7.39 -8.77 3.20
C VAL A 31 -6.30 -9.51 2.42
N GLN A 32 -6.67 -10.53 1.64
CA GLN A 32 -5.71 -11.25 0.80
C GLN A 32 -5.05 -10.32 -0.23
N LYS A 33 -5.81 -9.42 -0.88
CA LYS A 33 -5.25 -8.42 -1.80
C LYS A 33 -4.26 -7.48 -1.10
N ILE A 34 -4.63 -6.99 0.08
CA ILE A 34 -3.78 -6.09 0.90
C ILE A 34 -2.49 -6.79 1.31
N VAL A 35 -2.58 -8.02 1.83
CA VAL A 35 -1.41 -8.79 2.28
C VAL A 35 -0.47 -9.15 1.12
N ALA A 36 -1.02 -9.35 -0.08
CA ALA A 36 -0.23 -9.60 -1.29
C ALA A 36 0.34 -8.32 -1.93
N GLY A 37 0.06 -7.13 -1.37
CA GLY A 37 0.60 -5.86 -1.88
C GLY A 37 -0.06 -5.40 -3.18
N TYR A 38 -1.30 -5.84 -3.46
CA TYR A 38 -2.05 -5.39 -4.63
C TYR A 38 -2.63 -3.99 -4.43
N PHE A 39 -2.79 -3.27 -5.55
CA PHE A 39 -3.49 -2.01 -5.64
C PHE A 39 -4.50 -2.05 -6.80
N TRP A 40 -5.63 -1.35 -6.65
CA TRP A 40 -6.72 -1.37 -7.62
C TRP A 40 -7.55 -0.07 -7.59
N LYS A 41 -8.34 0.19 -8.64
CA LYS A 41 -9.23 1.35 -8.69
C LYS A 41 -10.37 1.23 -7.67
N GLY A 42 -10.69 2.31 -6.97
CA GLY A 42 -11.69 2.31 -5.89
C GLY A 42 -11.14 1.91 -4.52
N GLN A 43 -9.86 1.54 -4.41
CA GLN A 43 -9.20 1.31 -3.14
C GLN A 43 -9.08 2.62 -2.35
N THR A 44 -9.35 2.59 -1.04
CA THR A 44 -9.19 3.77 -0.19
C THR A 44 -7.71 4.02 0.13
N ALA A 45 -7.36 5.27 0.44
CA ALA A 45 -6.02 5.65 0.87
C ALA A 45 -5.52 4.77 2.03
N ASN A 46 -6.38 4.49 3.02
CA ASN A 46 -6.04 3.61 4.14
C ASN A 46 -5.75 2.16 3.71
N GLN A 47 -6.55 1.60 2.81
CA GLN A 47 -6.28 0.27 2.25
C GLN A 47 -5.01 0.25 1.42
N LEU A 48 -4.69 1.35 0.74
CA LEU A 48 -3.46 1.48 -0.05
C LEU A 48 -2.24 1.54 0.86
N ILE A 49 -2.30 2.30 1.97
CA ILE A 49 -1.26 2.30 3.01
C ILE A 49 -1.10 0.90 3.60
N ASP A 50 -2.20 0.22 3.93
CA ASP A 50 -2.13 -1.13 4.50
C ASP A 50 -1.52 -2.15 3.53
N SER A 51 -1.65 -1.90 2.21
CA SER A 51 -1.13 -2.75 1.14
C SER A 51 0.34 -2.47 0.83
N LEU A 52 0.67 -1.22 0.49
CA LEU A 52 1.99 -0.80 -0.02
C LEU A 52 2.88 -0.12 1.03
N GLY A 53 2.32 0.23 2.18
CA GLY A 53 2.96 1.09 3.16
C GLY A 53 2.83 2.57 2.84
N GLN A 54 3.54 3.39 3.62
CA GLN A 54 3.59 4.83 3.41
C GLN A 54 4.27 5.16 2.07
N PRO A 55 3.74 6.11 1.29
CA PRO A 55 4.41 6.59 0.09
C PRO A 55 5.75 7.24 0.46
N ALA A 56 6.70 7.18 -0.46
CA ALA A 56 7.99 7.84 -0.30
C ALA A 56 7.87 9.36 -0.45
N ASP A 57 6.89 9.82 -1.24
CA ASP A 57 6.60 11.22 -1.49
C ASP A 57 5.15 11.37 -1.99
N VAL A 58 4.55 12.53 -1.76
CA VAL A 58 3.14 12.82 -2.11
C VAL A 58 3.06 14.18 -2.77
N ASP A 59 2.64 14.22 -4.03
CA ASP A 59 2.25 15.47 -4.67
C ASP A 59 0.76 15.71 -4.41
N GLN A 60 0.42 16.78 -3.68
CA GLN A 60 -0.97 17.14 -3.42
C GLN A 60 -1.36 18.40 -4.19
N LYS A 61 -2.51 18.36 -4.86
CA LYS A 61 -3.17 19.51 -5.45
C LYS A 61 -4.60 19.61 -4.93
N VAL A 62 -4.86 20.65 -4.14
CA VAL A 62 -6.21 20.98 -3.67
C VAL A 62 -6.86 21.89 -4.70
N LEU A 63 -7.97 21.44 -5.27
CA LEU A 63 -8.87 22.23 -6.12
C LEU A 63 -10.07 22.67 -5.29
N LYS A 64 -10.93 23.53 -5.85
CA LYS A 64 -12.08 24.09 -5.11
C LYS A 64 -13.01 23.04 -4.48
N SER A 65 -13.26 21.93 -5.19
CA SER A 65 -14.20 20.89 -4.75
C SER A 65 -13.57 19.49 -4.62
N MET A 66 -12.29 19.34 -4.95
CA MET A 66 -11.65 18.04 -5.08
C MET A 66 -10.21 18.09 -4.58
N LYS A 67 -9.81 17.01 -3.90
CA LYS A 67 -8.44 16.77 -3.47
C LYS A 67 -7.83 15.73 -4.41
N ARG A 68 -6.78 16.10 -5.15
CA ARG A 68 -6.03 15.14 -5.98
C ARG A 68 -4.63 14.96 -5.43
N GLU A 69 -4.24 13.72 -5.22
CA GLU A 69 -2.92 13.34 -4.73
C GLU A 69 -2.25 12.36 -5.69
N ILE A 70 -0.93 12.44 -5.79
CA ILE A 70 -0.10 11.45 -6.47
C ILE A 70 0.89 10.91 -5.47
N TRP A 71 0.66 9.67 -5.06
CA TRP A 71 1.49 8.95 -4.11
C TRP A 71 2.60 8.21 -4.86
N LYS A 72 3.84 8.46 -4.47
CA LYS A 72 5.02 7.95 -5.16
C LYS A 72 5.66 6.82 -4.37
N TYR A 73 5.97 5.74 -5.08
CA TYR A 73 6.54 4.51 -4.53
C TYR A 73 7.74 4.07 -5.35
N ARG A 74 8.55 3.18 -4.77
CA ARG A 74 9.75 2.60 -5.41
C ARG A 74 10.71 3.70 -5.92
N PRO A 75 11.29 4.50 -5.02
CA PRO A 75 12.25 5.54 -5.41
C PRO A 75 13.46 4.89 -6.11
N GLN A 76 13.78 5.37 -7.30
CA GLN A 76 14.93 4.93 -8.11
C GLN A 76 16.02 6.00 -8.13
N SER A 77 15.65 7.28 -8.04
CA SER A 77 16.56 8.41 -7.92
C SER A 77 15.86 9.57 -7.22
N ARG A 78 16.53 10.72 -7.06
CA ARG A 78 15.96 11.93 -6.44
C ARG A 78 14.62 12.37 -7.05
N THR A 79 14.37 12.07 -8.33
CA THR A 79 13.13 12.46 -9.02
C THR A 79 12.39 11.30 -9.69
N ARG A 80 13.03 10.13 -9.82
CA ARG A 80 12.43 8.97 -10.49
C ARG A 80 11.84 8.02 -9.48
N TYR A 81 10.58 7.68 -9.72
CA TYR A 81 9.79 6.71 -8.97
C TYR A 81 9.24 5.69 -9.95
N GLY A 82 9.34 4.40 -9.58
CA GLY A 82 8.88 3.28 -10.40
C GLY A 82 7.36 3.08 -10.36
N LEU A 83 6.68 3.66 -9.37
CA LEU A 83 5.22 3.58 -9.25
C LEU A 83 4.65 4.92 -8.74
N ARG A 84 3.64 5.42 -9.44
CA ARG A 84 2.87 6.61 -9.05
C ARG A 84 1.39 6.26 -9.04
N ILE A 85 0.73 6.41 -7.91
CA ILE A 85 -0.69 6.11 -7.75
C ILE A 85 -1.44 7.42 -7.57
N THR A 86 -2.45 7.66 -8.42
CA THR A 86 -3.30 8.84 -8.35
C THR A 86 -4.51 8.55 -7.49
N LEU A 87 -4.74 9.41 -6.49
CA LEU A 87 -5.92 9.39 -5.64
C LEU A 87 -6.73 10.65 -5.87
N GLU A 88 -8.05 10.51 -5.91
CA GLU A 88 -9.00 11.62 -5.86
C GLU A 88 -9.93 11.41 -4.67
N ASN A 89 -10.00 12.41 -3.78
CA ASN A 89 -10.75 12.35 -2.53
C ASN A 89 -10.46 11.06 -1.74
N ASP A 90 -9.17 10.74 -1.58
CA ASP A 90 -8.66 9.57 -0.85
C ASP A 90 -9.05 8.20 -1.46
N VAL A 91 -9.42 8.18 -2.75
CA VAL A 91 -9.75 6.96 -3.50
C VAL A 91 -8.83 6.82 -4.71
N VAL A 92 -8.26 5.62 -4.92
CA VAL A 92 -7.40 5.33 -6.07
C VAL A 92 -8.21 5.38 -7.37
N VAL A 93 -7.79 6.25 -8.30
CA VAL A 93 -8.42 6.40 -9.63
C VAL A 93 -7.55 5.86 -10.77
N GLY A 94 -6.24 5.75 -10.56
CA GLY A 94 -5.31 5.23 -11.58
C GLY A 94 -3.87 5.20 -11.10
N TRP A 95 -2.97 4.65 -11.92
CA TRP A 95 -1.54 4.59 -11.63
C TRP A 95 -0.71 4.58 -12.91
N ASP A 96 0.54 5.00 -12.76
CA ASP A 96 1.61 4.90 -13.76
C ASP A 96 2.74 4.06 -13.17
N GLN A 97 3.12 2.99 -13.87
CA GLN A 97 4.19 2.09 -13.48
C GLN A 97 5.21 2.04 -14.60
N LYS A 98 6.47 2.32 -14.26
CA LYS A 98 7.58 2.12 -15.18
C LYS A 98 8.15 0.73 -14.95
N ASP A 99 8.21 -0.05 -16.03
CA ASP A 99 8.90 -1.34 -16.07
C ASP A 99 10.43 -1.17 -15.99
#